data_AF-A0A2M9PBF5-F1
#
_entry.id   AF-A0A2M9PBF5-F1
#
_cell.length_a   1.000
_cell.length_b   1.000
_cell.length_c   1.000
_cell.angle_alpha   90.00
_cell.angle_beta   90.00
_cell.angle_gamma   90.00
#
_symmetry.space_group_name_H-M   'P 1'
#
loop_
_entity.id
_entity.type
_entity.pdbx_description
1 polymer ?
#
loop_
_entity_poly.entity_id
_entity_poly.type
_entity_poly.pdbx_seq_one_letter_code
_entity_poly.pdbx_strand_id
1 'polypeptide(L)'
;MPIDFSSLRKMEAAPAATQARPPADDARVVVLVKLHPGAALPAYLTPRARIAPDLFSVEVTAGELDCIERDPAVASMSLSRNLPMID
;
A
#
# COMPACT_ATOMS: atom_id res chain seq x y z
N MET A 1 -19.40 41.26 3.59
CA MET A 1 -17.94 41.13 3.70
C MET A 1 -17.55 39.83 2.99
N PRO A 2 -16.62 39.87 2.02
CA PRO A 2 -16.18 38.64 1.34
C PRO A 2 -15.31 37.82 2.31
N ILE A 3 -15.54 36.51 2.36
CA ILE A 3 -14.73 35.59 3.18
C ILE A 3 -13.39 35.42 2.47
N ASP A 4 -12.29 35.77 3.15
CA ASP A 4 -10.93 35.58 2.63
C ASP A 4 -10.46 34.16 2.95
N PHE A 5 -10.18 33.37 1.90
CA PHE A 5 -9.78 31.96 2.01
C PHE A 5 -8.26 31.77 2.10
N SER A 6 -7.47 32.85 2.09
CA SER A 6 -6.00 32.78 2.04
C SER A 6 -5.37 32.27 3.34
N SER A 7 -6.15 32.19 4.42
CA SER A 7 -5.75 31.71 5.75
C SER A 7 -6.23 30.30 6.09
N LEU A 8 -6.92 29.60 5.16
CA LEU A 8 -7.24 28.18 5.32
C LEU A 8 -6.02 27.33 5.01
N ARG A 9 -5.07 27.29 5.96
CA ARG A 9 -4.00 26.30 5.98
C ARG A 9 -4.67 24.92 6.11
N LYS A 10 -4.57 24.10 5.06
CA LYS A 10 -5.05 22.71 5.07
C LYS A 10 -4.47 22.00 6.30
N MET A 11 -5.35 21.65 7.24
CA MET A 11 -5.04 20.73 8.33
C MET A 11 -4.94 19.32 7.76
N GLU A 12 -3.86 19.03 7.03
CA GLU A 12 -3.43 17.65 6.81
C GLU A 12 -2.62 17.22 8.05
N ALA A 13 -3.31 17.18 9.19
CA ALA A 13 -2.82 16.42 10.33
C ALA A 13 -3.10 14.95 10.02
N ALA A 14 -2.25 14.34 9.19
CA ALA A 14 -2.12 12.90 9.22
C ALA A 14 -1.74 12.53 10.67
N PRO A 15 -2.49 11.63 11.33
CA PRO A 15 -2.19 11.26 12.71
C PRO A 15 -0.74 10.77 12.80
N ALA A 16 -0.08 11.14 13.89
CA ALA A 16 1.28 10.75 14.27
C ALA A 16 1.37 9.23 14.56
N ALA A 17 1.08 8.41 13.56
CA ALA A 17 1.06 6.96 13.61
C ALA A 17 1.76 6.38 12.37
N THR A 18 2.86 6.99 11.93
CA THR A 18 3.71 6.40 10.87
C THR A 18 5.17 6.83 11.01
N GLN A 19 5.71 6.74 12.23
CA GLN A 19 7.07 6.25 12.39
C GLN A 19 7.00 4.79 12.82
N ALA A 20 6.26 3.98 12.05
CA ALA A 20 6.58 2.57 11.99
C ALA A 20 8.01 2.53 11.46
N ARG A 21 8.96 2.17 12.32
CA ARG A 21 10.34 1.90 11.94
C ARG A 21 10.30 1.17 10.59
N PRO A 22 10.96 1.68 9.54
CA PRO A 22 10.95 0.97 8.26
C PRO A 22 11.31 -0.49 8.56
N PRO A 23 10.48 -1.44 8.08
CA PRO A 23 10.80 -2.83 8.26
C PRO A 23 12.26 -3.04 7.83
N ALA A 24 13.01 -3.87 8.56
CA ALA A 24 14.30 -4.31 8.05
C ALA A 24 14.08 -4.84 6.62
N ASP A 25 15.05 -4.67 5.73
CA ASP A 25 14.87 -4.91 4.29
C ASP A 25 14.38 -6.33 3.97
N ASP A 26 14.67 -7.28 4.87
CA ASP A 26 14.28 -8.69 4.88
C ASP A 26 12.92 -8.98 5.53
N ALA A 27 12.30 -8.01 6.20
CA ALA A 27 11.03 -8.19 6.86
C ALA A 27 9.92 -8.43 5.84
N ARG A 28 9.20 -9.54 6.02
CA ARG A 28 8.07 -9.89 5.17
C ARG A 28 6.84 -9.08 5.54
N VAL A 29 6.20 -8.50 4.53
CA VAL A 29 5.00 -7.71 4.65
C VAL A 29 3.93 -8.25 3.71
N VAL A 30 2.67 -8.15 4.15
CA VAL A 30 1.53 -8.51 3.31
C VAL A 30 1.01 -7.26 2.62
N VAL A 31 0.90 -7.33 1.30
CA VAL A 31 0.48 -6.20 0.47
C VAL A 31 -0.75 -6.61 -0.33
N LEU A 32 -1.70 -5.69 -0.41
CA LEU A 32 -2.81 -5.74 -1.35
C LEU A 32 -2.35 -5.06 -2.64
N VAL A 33 -2.31 -5.82 -3.73
CA VAL A 33 -1.92 -5.34 -5.06
C VAL A 33 -3.14 -5.39 -5.97
N LYS A 34 -3.48 -4.22 -6.52
CA LYS A 34 -4.49 -4.09 -7.56
C LYS A 34 -3.80 -3.91 -8.91
N LEU A 35 -4.20 -4.71 -9.89
CA LEU A 35 -3.69 -4.63 -11.24
C LEU A 35 -4.55 -3.71 -12.12
N HIS A 36 -3.98 -3.23 -13.22
CA HIS A 36 -4.75 -2.61 -14.27
C HIS A 36 -5.68 -3.64 -14.96
N PRO A 37 -6.83 -3.21 -15.50
CA PRO A 37 -7.73 -4.11 -16.22
C PRO A 37 -7.01 -4.83 -17.37
N GLY A 38 -7.09 -6.16 -17.39
CA GLY A 38 -6.45 -7.00 -18.42
C GLY A 38 -4.96 -7.24 -18.23
N ALA A 39 -4.33 -6.64 -17.21
CA ALA A 39 -2.95 -6.94 -16.87
C ALA A 39 -2.84 -8.30 -16.18
N ALA A 40 -1.76 -9.03 -16.47
CA ALA A 40 -1.42 -10.27 -15.78
C ALA A 40 -0.67 -9.96 -14.48
N LEU A 41 -0.80 -10.85 -13.49
CA LEU A 41 0.00 -10.75 -12.28
C LEU A 41 1.49 -10.90 -12.63
N PRO A 42 2.36 -9.95 -12.23
CA PRO A 42 3.79 -10.06 -12.48
C PRO A 42 4.39 -11.36 -11.92
N ALA A 43 5.26 -12.02 -12.68
CA ALA A 43 5.76 -13.35 -12.33
C ALA A 43 6.62 -13.41 -11.05
N TYR A 44 7.20 -12.27 -10.64
CA TYR A 44 7.94 -12.18 -9.38
C TYR A 44 7.02 -12.12 -8.15
N LEU A 45 5.71 -11.85 -8.34
CA LEU A 45 4.74 -11.84 -7.27
C LEU A 45 4.09 -13.21 -7.12
N THR A 46 4.22 -13.78 -5.93
CA THR A 46 3.48 -14.99 -5.55
C THR A 46 2.19 -14.57 -4.81
N PRO A 47 1.00 -14.83 -5.37
CA PRO A 47 -0.25 -14.49 -4.71
C PRO A 47 -0.48 -15.42 -3.53
N ARG A 48 -0.66 -14.84 -2.34
CA ARG A 48 -1.14 -15.54 -1.15
C ARG A 48 -2.63 -15.85 -1.28
N ALA A 49 -3.39 -14.90 -1.81
CA ALA A 49 -4.81 -15.06 -2.08
C ALA A 49 -5.24 -14.17 -3.25
N ARG A 50 -6.22 -14.64 -4.02
CA ARG A 50 -6.95 -13.83 -5.00
C ARG A 50 -8.26 -13.36 -4.39
N ILE A 51 -8.43 -12.05 -4.28
CA ILE A 51 -9.61 -11.42 -3.66
C ILE A 51 -10.63 -11.05 -4.74
N ALA A 52 -10.16 -10.57 -5.88
CA ALA A 52 -10.97 -10.25 -7.05
C ALA A 52 -10.18 -10.59 -8.34
N PRO A 53 -10.78 -10.44 -9.54
CA PRO A 53 -10.09 -10.73 -10.78
C PRO A 53 -8.75 -10.02 -10.96
N ASP A 54 -8.68 -8.77 -10.49
CA ASP A 54 -7.57 -7.81 -10.57
C ASP A 54 -6.98 -7.45 -9.18
N LEU A 55 -7.40 -8.12 -8.10
CA LEU A 55 -6.99 -7.79 -6.74
C LEU A 55 -6.43 -9.01 -6.01
N PHE A 56 -5.19 -8.88 -5.53
CA PHE A 56 -4.43 -9.96 -4.93
C PHE A 56 -3.85 -9.53 -3.58
N SER A 57 -3.78 -10.47 -2.65
CA SER A 57 -2.90 -10.38 -1.49
C SER A 57 -1.61 -11.10 -1.83
N VAL A 58 -0.48 -10.45 -1.62
CA VAL A 58 0.87 -10.98 -1.84
C VAL A 58 1.70 -10.80 -0.56
N GLU A 59 2.63 -11.70 -0.33
CA GLU A 59 3.64 -11.57 0.73
C GLU A 59 4.98 -11.31 0.07
N VAL A 60 5.62 -10.20 0.43
CA VAL A 60 6.87 -9.73 -0.18
C VAL A 60 7.80 -9.18 0.89
N THR A 61 9.08 -9.03 0.57
CA THR A 61 10.04 -8.33 1.42
C THR A 61 9.88 -6.82 1.27
N ALA A 62 10.34 -6.07 2.28
CA ALA A 62 10.27 -4.61 2.25
C ALA A 62 11.06 -4.00 1.07
N GLY A 63 12.19 -4.60 0.68
CA GLY A 63 12.98 -4.17 -0.47
C GLY A 63 12.29 -4.36 -1.83
N GLU A 64 11.27 -5.22 -1.92
CA GLU A 64 10.51 -5.45 -3.16
C GLU A 64 9.38 -4.45 -3.38
N LEU A 65 9.03 -3.64 -2.37
CA LEU A 65 7.93 -2.66 -2.48
C LEU A 65 8.17 -1.62 -3.58
N ASP A 66 9.42 -1.16 -3.69
CA ASP A 66 9.88 -0.23 -4.72
C ASP A 66 9.76 -0.80 -6.14
N CYS A 67 9.85 -2.13 -6.29
CA CYS A 67 9.67 -2.80 -7.58
C CYS A 67 8.19 -2.88 -7.94
N ILE A 68 7.32 -3.19 -6.97
CA ILE A 68 5.87 -3.28 -7.14
C ILE A 68 5.28 -1.92 -7.54
N GLU A 69 5.73 -0.84 -6.89
CA GLU A 69 5.23 0.52 -7.18
C GLU A 69 5.57 0.99 -8.60
N ARG A 70 6.68 0.51 -9.15
CA ARG A 70 7.14 0.86 -10.50
C ARG A 70 6.62 -0.09 -11.58
N ASP A 71 5.90 -1.14 -11.20
CA ASP A 71 5.43 -2.14 -12.13
C ASP A 71 4.26 -1.61 -12.98
N PRO A 72 4.35 -1.63 -14.33
CA PRO A 72 3.31 -1.09 -15.20
C PRO A 72 1.99 -1.88 -15.14
N ALA A 73 2.00 -3.11 -14.64
CA ALA A 73 0.78 -3.90 -14.45
C ALA A 73 0.03 -3.48 -13.17
N VAL A 74 0.70 -2.81 -12.22
CA VAL A 74 0.14 -2.46 -10.91
C VAL A 74 -0.53 -1.09 -10.98
N ALA A 75 -1.83 -1.06 -10.68
CA ALA A 75 -2.60 0.16 -10.61
C ALA A 75 -2.50 0.84 -9.23
N SER A 76 -2.39 0.05 -8.16
CA SER A 76 -2.21 0.55 -6.79
C SER A 76 -1.76 -0.56 -5.85
N MET A 77 -1.01 -0.20 -4.79
CA MET A 77 -0.68 -1.10 -3.69
C MET A 77 -1.09 -0.52 -2.33
N SER A 78 -1.44 -1.40 -1.39
CA SER A 78 -1.75 -1.05 0.00
C SER A 78 -1.04 -1.99 0.97
N LEU A 79 -0.24 -1.45 1.89
CA LEU A 79 0.39 -2.21 2.96
C LEU A 79 -0.63 -2.65 4.00
N SER A 80 -0.63 -3.94 4.34
CA SER A 80 -1.48 -4.47 5.41
C SER A 80 -0.85 -4.15 6.76
N ARG A 81 -1.65 -3.62 7.68
CA ARG A 81 -1.24 -3.40 9.07
C ARG A 81 -1.68 -4.57 9.94
N ASN A 82 -0.84 -4.93 10.90
CA ASN A 82 -1.26 -5.79 12.00
C ASN A 82 -2.23 -5.00 12.88
N LEU A 83 -3.41 -5.57 13.11
CA LEU A 83 -4.34 -5.05 14.11
C LEU A 83 -3.99 -5.64 15.49
N PRO A 84 -4.15 -4.88 16.58
CA PRO A 84 -4.02 -5.45 17.91
C PRO A 84 -5.03 -6.59 18.07
N MET A 85 -4.61 -7.67 18.72
CA MET A 85 -5.52 -8.76 19.06
C MET A 85 -6.52 -8.22 20.08
N ILE A 86 -7.80 -8.40 19.78
CA ILE A 86 -8.87 -8.10 20.74
C ILE A 86 -8.98 -9.36 21.60
N ASP A 87 -8.67 -9.24 22.89
CA ASP A 87 -8.92 -10.27 23.91
C ASP A 87 -10.40 -10.24 24.33
#